data_AF-A0AAE4NIF4-F1
#
_entry.id   AF-A0AAE4NIF4-F1
#
_cell.length_a   1.000
_cell.length_b   1.000
_cell.length_c   1.000
_cell.angle_alpha   90.00
_cell.angle_beta   90.00
_cell.angle_gamma   90.00
#
_symmetry.space_group_name_H-M   'P 1'
#
loop_
_entity.id
_entity.type
_entity.pdbx_description
1 polymer ?
#
loop_
_entity_poly.entity_id
_entity_poly.type
_entity_poly.pdbx_seq_one_letter_code
_entity_poly.pdbx_strand_id
1 'polypeptide(L)'
;MFDPLLVLGSRVTRGYPGAMLRSRLDRALDLYCGQQIIVSGRGEAGPMATYLIERGVPAERVVVEPDATSTNENLENAHRLAPDAVLHVVTNDFHVLRTALWAWHLGIAVHLHSARTPWRLMPRNYLREVLATPHSAARIVWRRMQG
;
A
#
# COMPACT_ATOMS: atom_id res chain seq x y z
N MET A 1 -10.19 -19.84 -0.50
CA MET A 1 -10.34 -18.44 -0.92
C MET A 1 -8.96 -17.82 -0.79
N PHE A 2 -8.45 -17.13 -1.81
CA PHE A 2 -7.11 -16.55 -1.74
C PHE A 2 -7.18 -15.20 -1.03
N ASP A 3 -6.24 -14.97 -0.13
CA ASP A 3 -6.02 -13.68 0.52
C ASP A 3 -5.71 -12.58 -0.52
N PRO A 4 -6.25 -11.36 -0.36
CA PRO A 4 -6.14 -10.31 -1.37
C PRO A 4 -4.74 -9.65 -1.37
N LEU A 5 -4.30 -9.22 -2.55
CA LEU A 5 -3.18 -8.30 -2.70
C LEU A 5 -3.65 -6.86 -2.46
N LEU A 6 -2.92 -6.09 -1.67
CA LEU A 6 -3.15 -4.65 -1.50
C LEU A 6 -2.00 -3.87 -2.11
N VAL A 7 -2.27 -3.05 -3.11
CA VAL A 7 -1.28 -2.12 -3.69
C VAL A 7 -1.55 -0.72 -3.16
N LEU A 8 -0.55 -0.19 -2.44
CA LEU A 8 -0.64 1.16 -1.88
C LEU A 8 -0.35 2.23 -2.94
N GLY A 9 -1.18 3.25 -2.97
CA GLY A 9 -1.01 4.42 -3.81
C GLY A 9 0.32 5.14 -3.58
N SER A 10 0.82 5.76 -4.65
CA SER A 10 1.86 6.79 -4.59
C SER A 10 1.75 7.66 -5.84
N ARG A 11 2.72 8.53 -6.07
CA ARG A 11 2.66 9.54 -7.13
C ARG A 11 2.20 9.00 -8.50
N VAL A 12 1.06 9.52 -8.96
CA VAL A 12 0.62 9.50 -10.36
C VAL A 12 1.13 10.73 -11.09
N THR A 13 1.53 10.57 -12.35
CA THR A 13 1.98 11.68 -13.22
C THR A 13 1.20 11.63 -14.52
N ARG A 14 0.49 12.73 -14.85
CA ARG A 14 -0.30 12.85 -16.09
C ARG A 14 -1.30 11.70 -16.30
N GLY A 15 -1.95 11.23 -15.22
CA GLY A 15 -2.91 10.13 -15.29
C GLY A 15 -2.30 8.73 -15.34
N TYR A 16 -0.97 8.60 -15.37
CA TYR A 16 -0.28 7.30 -15.37
C TYR A 16 0.47 7.05 -14.06
N PRO A 17 0.57 5.78 -13.62
CA PRO A 17 1.41 5.42 -12.50
C PRO A 17 2.85 5.90 -12.71
N GLY A 18 3.40 6.64 -11.74
CA GLY A 18 4.81 7.03 -11.74
C GLY A 18 5.75 5.83 -11.60
N ALA A 19 7.06 6.01 -11.79
CA ALA A 19 8.02 4.90 -11.80
C ALA A 19 7.96 4.01 -10.54
N MET A 20 7.77 4.62 -9.37
CA MET A 20 7.66 3.88 -8.10
C MET A 20 6.34 3.12 -7.99
N LEU A 21 5.23 3.73 -8.44
CA LEU A 21 3.92 3.07 -8.46
C LEU A 21 3.90 1.90 -9.45
N ARG A 22 4.52 2.06 -10.62
CA ARG A 22 4.70 0.97 -11.60
C ARG A 22 5.47 -0.20 -11.00
N SER A 23 6.58 0.05 -10.31
CA SER A 23 7.34 -1.00 -9.62
C SER A 23 6.49 -1.81 -8.64
N ARG A 24 5.55 -1.16 -7.92
CA ARG A 24 4.58 -1.89 -7.07
C ARG A 24 3.58 -2.70 -7.89
N LEU A 25 3.04 -2.12 -8.95
CA LEU A 25 2.05 -2.79 -9.80
C LEU A 25 2.67 -4.00 -10.52
N ASP A 26 3.88 -3.86 -11.04
CA ASP A 26 4.66 -4.95 -11.62
C ASP A 26 4.89 -6.06 -10.60
N ARG A 27 5.28 -5.71 -9.36
CA ARG A 27 5.42 -6.70 -8.29
C ARG A 27 4.10 -7.37 -7.92
N ALA A 28 2.98 -6.64 -7.96
CA ALA A 28 1.66 -7.21 -7.74
C ALA A 28 1.26 -8.19 -8.84
N LEU A 29 1.62 -7.92 -10.10
CA LEU A 29 1.44 -8.84 -11.22
C LEU A 29 2.27 -10.11 -11.05
N ASP A 30 3.53 -10.00 -10.59
CA ASP A 30 4.37 -11.19 -10.31
C ASP A 30 3.78 -12.09 -9.22
N LEU A 31 3.03 -11.51 -8.27
CA LEU A 31 2.39 -12.22 -7.16
C LEU A 31 0.98 -12.71 -7.51
N TYR A 32 0.43 -12.26 -8.62
CA TYR A 32 -0.94 -12.52 -9.00
C TYR A 32 -1.11 -13.98 -9.45
N CYS A 33 -1.95 -14.72 -8.72
CA CYS A 33 -2.34 -16.10 -8.98
C CYS A 33 -3.87 -16.28 -9.04
N GLY A 34 -4.62 -15.19 -9.24
CA GLY A 34 -6.09 -15.20 -9.37
C GLY A 34 -6.87 -14.64 -8.18
N GLN A 35 -6.19 -14.22 -7.10
CA GLN A 35 -6.77 -13.52 -5.95
C GLN A 35 -7.33 -12.13 -6.31
N GLN A 36 -8.04 -11.47 -5.40
CA GLN A 36 -8.40 -10.07 -5.60
C GLN A 36 -7.17 -9.17 -5.42
N ILE A 37 -7.11 -8.09 -6.21
CA ILE A 37 -6.14 -7.01 -6.04
C ILE A 37 -6.91 -5.75 -5.65
N ILE A 38 -6.71 -5.28 -4.43
CA ILE A 38 -7.20 -4.01 -3.92
C ILE A 38 -6.17 -2.94 -4.26
N VAL A 39 -6.58 -1.90 -4.99
CA VAL A 39 -5.76 -0.73 -5.29
C VAL A 39 -6.30 0.45 -4.50
N SER A 40 -5.50 1.01 -3.60
CA SER A 40 -5.95 2.01 -2.62
C SER A 40 -5.21 3.33 -2.78
N GLY A 41 -5.94 4.44 -2.87
CA GLY A 41 -5.35 5.79 -2.95
C GLY A 41 -6.20 6.81 -3.70
N ARG A 42 -6.29 8.01 -3.14
CA ARG A 42 -7.06 9.13 -3.69
C ARG A 42 -6.43 9.77 -4.91
N GLY A 43 -6.95 9.38 -6.07
CA GLY A 43 -6.48 9.80 -7.39
C GLY A 43 -5.46 8.84 -7.99
N GLU A 44 -4.93 7.91 -7.19
CA GLU A 44 -4.06 6.82 -7.64
C GLU A 44 -4.81 5.55 -8.04
N ALA A 45 -5.90 5.22 -7.34
CA ALA A 45 -6.56 3.92 -7.47
C ALA A 45 -7.10 3.65 -8.89
N GLY A 46 -7.68 4.66 -9.55
CA GLY A 46 -8.13 4.53 -10.94
C GLY A 46 -6.99 4.21 -11.91
N PRO A 47 -5.92 5.03 -11.99
CA PRO A 47 -4.74 4.73 -12.80
C PRO A 47 -4.10 3.37 -12.50
N MET A 48 -4.09 2.93 -11.25
CA MET A 48 -3.62 1.59 -10.88
C MET A 48 -4.50 0.49 -11.47
N ALA A 49 -5.82 0.64 -11.39
CA ALA A 49 -6.76 -0.33 -11.91
C ALA A 49 -6.62 -0.49 -13.44
N THR A 50 -6.59 0.63 -14.17
CA THR A 50 -6.35 0.63 -15.61
C THR A 50 -5.06 -0.11 -15.96
N TYR A 51 -3.98 0.19 -15.25
CA TYR A 51 -2.67 -0.42 -15.49
C TYR A 51 -2.68 -1.95 -15.36
N LEU A 52 -3.40 -2.48 -14.35
CA LEU A 52 -3.51 -3.93 -14.10
C LEU A 52 -4.39 -4.62 -15.14
N ILE A 53 -5.52 -3.99 -15.49
CA ILE A 53 -6.47 -4.52 -16.49
C ILE A 53 -5.81 -4.60 -17.87
N GLU A 54 -5.08 -3.55 -18.28
CA GLU A 54 -4.30 -3.54 -19.53
C GLU A 54 -3.25 -4.66 -19.60
N ARG A 55 -2.85 -5.22 -18.46
CA ARG A 55 -1.86 -6.32 -18.35
C ARG A 55 -2.49 -7.68 -18.10
N GLY A 56 -3.81 -7.79 -18.27
CA GLY A 56 -4.52 -9.07 -18.28
C GLY A 56 -5.11 -9.50 -16.94
N VAL A 57 -5.09 -8.64 -15.91
CA VAL A 57 -5.88 -8.90 -14.69
C VAL A 57 -7.36 -8.68 -15.01
N PRO A 58 -8.26 -9.66 -14.79
CA PRO A 58 -9.69 -9.47 -15.01
C PRO A 58 -10.24 -8.33 -14.16
N ALA A 59 -11.09 -7.49 -14.74
CA ALA A 59 -11.59 -6.28 -14.07
C ALA A 59 -12.35 -6.60 -12.77
N GLU A 60 -13.06 -7.72 -12.73
CA GLU A 60 -13.76 -8.24 -11.55
C GLU A 60 -12.83 -8.67 -10.40
N ARG A 61 -11.53 -8.83 -10.69
CA ARG A 61 -10.50 -9.12 -9.68
C ARG A 61 -9.83 -7.86 -9.15
N VAL A 62 -10.08 -6.70 -9.75
CA VAL A 62 -9.50 -5.41 -9.32
C VAL A 62 -10.53 -4.61 -8.52
N VAL A 63 -10.26 -4.39 -7.24
CA VAL A 63 -11.12 -3.61 -6.34
C VAL A 63 -10.50 -2.22 -6.17
N VAL A 64 -11.24 -1.19 -6.53
CA VAL A 64 -10.79 0.21 -6.46
C VAL A 64 -11.23 0.82 -5.13
N GLU A 65 -10.27 1.25 -4.32
CA GLU A 65 -10.50 2.01 -3.09
C GLU A 65 -9.95 3.45 -3.30
N PRO A 66 -10.81 4.45 -3.54
CA PRO A 66 -10.38 5.77 -3.99
C PRO A 66 -10.27 6.83 -2.87
N ASP A 67 -10.53 6.48 -1.61
CA ASP A 67 -10.70 7.48 -0.56
C ASP A 67 -9.44 7.71 0.27
N ALA A 68 -8.53 6.73 0.31
CA ALA A 68 -7.36 6.79 1.17
C ALA A 68 -6.36 7.89 0.79
N THR A 69 -6.00 8.71 1.78
CA THR A 69 -5.04 9.83 1.65
C THR A 69 -3.73 9.58 2.37
N SER A 70 -3.68 8.52 3.18
CA SER A 70 -2.59 8.19 4.08
C SER A 70 -2.42 6.67 4.19
N THR A 71 -1.21 6.21 4.56
CA THR A 71 -0.91 4.78 4.66
C THR A 71 -1.84 4.03 5.63
N ASN A 72 -2.27 4.67 6.73
CA ASN A 72 -3.20 4.03 7.65
C ASN A 72 -4.62 3.93 7.06
N GLU A 73 -5.11 4.98 6.37
CA GLU A 73 -6.40 4.91 5.68
C GLU A 73 -6.40 3.84 4.58
N ASN A 74 -5.28 3.64 3.88
CA ASN A 74 -5.17 2.56 2.90
C ASN A 74 -5.40 1.18 3.56
N LEU A 75 -4.77 0.95 4.72
CA LEU A 75 -4.90 -0.31 5.46
C LEU A 75 -6.31 -0.47 6.05
N GLU A 76 -6.84 0.58 6.68
CA GLU A 76 -8.18 0.58 7.29
C GLU A 76 -9.28 0.34 6.23
N ASN A 77 -9.21 1.03 5.09
CA ASN A 77 -10.20 0.90 4.03
C ASN A 77 -10.08 -0.46 3.33
N ALA A 78 -8.86 -0.94 3.05
CA ALA A 78 -8.65 -2.28 2.49
C ALA A 78 -9.12 -3.39 3.44
N HIS A 79 -8.86 -3.25 4.73
CA HIS A 79 -9.35 -4.21 5.73
C HIS A 79 -10.88 -4.19 5.83
N ARG A 80 -11.54 -3.03 5.70
CA ARG A 80 -13.00 -2.96 5.65
C ARG A 80 -13.59 -3.70 4.44
N LEU A 81 -12.85 -3.77 3.33
CA LEU A 81 -13.24 -4.51 2.13
C LEU A 81 -12.99 -6.03 2.26
N ALA A 82 -12.07 -6.43 3.15
CA ALA A 82 -11.71 -7.83 3.38
C ALA A 82 -11.40 -8.07 4.88
N PRO A 83 -12.41 -8.04 5.76
CA PRO A 83 -12.23 -8.00 7.21
C PRO A 83 -11.62 -9.29 7.79
N ASP A 84 -11.90 -10.43 7.17
CA ASP A 84 -11.44 -11.74 7.66
C ASP A 84 -10.20 -12.27 6.92
N ALA A 85 -9.63 -11.47 6.02
CA ALA A 85 -8.50 -11.88 5.18
C ALA A 85 -7.17 -11.32 5.68
N VAL A 86 -6.09 -12.03 5.39
CA VAL A 86 -4.74 -11.50 5.60
C VAL A 86 -4.35 -10.68 4.38
N LEU A 87 -4.00 -9.40 4.56
CA LEU A 87 -3.69 -8.55 3.40
C LEU A 87 -2.24 -8.75 2.94
N HIS A 88 -2.04 -9.13 1.69
CA HIS A 88 -0.71 -9.17 1.07
C HIS A 88 -0.34 -7.79 0.51
N VAL A 89 0.31 -6.96 1.32
CA VAL A 89 0.56 -5.55 0.99
C VAL A 89 1.83 -5.39 0.17
N VAL A 90 1.68 -4.85 -1.04
CA VAL A 90 2.77 -4.50 -1.95
C VAL A 90 3.14 -3.02 -1.77
N THR A 91 4.37 -2.76 -1.32
CA THR A 91 4.89 -1.41 -1.08
C THR A 91 6.38 -1.32 -1.45
N ASN A 92 6.98 -0.12 -1.46
CA ASN A 92 8.42 0.04 -1.70
C ASN A 92 9.22 0.03 -0.39
N ASP A 93 10.52 -0.29 -0.48
CA ASP A 93 11.44 -0.54 0.66
C ASP A 93 11.39 0.55 1.75
N PHE A 94 11.16 1.82 1.41
CA PHE A 94 11.07 2.92 2.39
C PHE A 94 9.78 2.89 3.24
N HIS A 95 8.68 2.34 2.72
CA HIS A 95 7.40 2.34 3.41
C HIS A 95 7.10 1.03 4.15
N VAL A 96 7.90 -0.01 3.96
CA VAL A 96 7.71 -1.31 4.63
C VAL A 96 7.64 -1.15 6.15
N LEU A 97 8.57 -0.39 6.75
CA LEU A 97 8.59 -0.14 8.20
C LEU A 97 7.35 0.63 8.68
N ARG A 98 6.94 1.66 7.94
CA ARG A 98 5.76 2.47 8.28
C ARG A 98 4.47 1.66 8.16
N THR A 99 4.35 0.86 7.11
CA THR A 99 3.21 -0.03 6.89
C THR A 99 3.14 -1.10 7.97
N ALA A 100 4.27 -1.72 8.35
CA ALA A 100 4.34 -2.69 9.44
C ALA A 100 3.88 -2.08 10.77
N LEU A 101 4.35 -0.88 11.10
CA LEU A 101 3.98 -0.18 12.34
C LEU A 101 2.49 0.12 12.41
N TRP A 102 1.90 0.61 11.31
CA TRP A 102 0.46 0.88 11.26
C TRP A 102 -0.37 -0.39 11.32
N ALA A 103 0.02 -1.45 10.61
CA ALA A 103 -0.68 -2.73 10.66
C ALA A 103 -0.68 -3.31 12.09
N TRP A 104 0.47 -3.28 12.77
CA TRP A 104 0.57 -3.69 14.17
C TRP A 104 -0.31 -2.83 15.09
N HIS A 105 -0.28 -1.50 14.91
CA HIS A 105 -1.09 -0.58 15.72
C HIS A 105 -2.60 -0.79 15.52
N LEU A 106 -3.03 -1.13 14.30
CA LEU A 106 -4.43 -1.34 13.95
C LEU A 106 -4.91 -2.78 14.22
N GLY A 107 -4.00 -3.71 14.56
CA GLY A 107 -4.34 -5.12 14.72
C GLY A 107 -4.70 -5.84 13.42
N ILE A 108 -4.26 -5.32 12.27
CA ILE A 108 -4.57 -5.87 10.95
C ILE A 108 -3.48 -6.88 10.56
N ALA A 109 -3.89 -8.11 10.23
CA ALA A 109 -2.97 -9.14 9.75
C ALA A 109 -2.49 -8.81 8.32
N VAL A 110 -1.17 -8.68 8.15
CA VAL A 110 -0.56 -8.34 6.85
C VAL A 110 0.68 -9.16 6.55
N HIS A 111 0.87 -9.51 5.28
CA HIS A 111 2.14 -9.98 4.73
C HIS A 111 2.71 -8.90 3.80
N LEU A 112 3.91 -8.40 4.11
CA LEU A 112 4.53 -7.32 3.34
C LEU A 112 5.40 -7.88 2.20
N HIS A 113 5.16 -7.38 0.99
CA HIS A 113 5.95 -7.66 -0.19
C HIS A 113 6.65 -6.39 -0.66
N SER A 114 7.98 -6.39 -0.62
CA SER A 114 8.74 -5.21 -1.04
C SER A 114 9.00 -5.20 -2.56
N ALA A 115 8.75 -4.05 -3.18
CA ALA A 115 9.11 -3.74 -4.55
C ALA A 115 10.45 -2.97 -4.59
N ARG A 116 11.38 -3.45 -5.41
CA ARG A 116 12.80 -3.03 -5.43
C ARG A 116 12.95 -1.52 -5.65
N THR A 117 13.66 -0.85 -4.74
CA THR A 117 13.99 0.58 -4.81
C THR A 117 15.32 0.82 -5.55
N PRO A 118 15.44 1.87 -6.39
CA PRO A 118 16.73 2.26 -6.97
C PRO A 118 17.76 2.66 -5.88
N TRP A 119 18.91 1.98 -5.86
CA TRP A 119 19.96 2.08 -4.84
C TRP A 119 20.52 3.50 -4.57
N ARG A 120 20.37 4.44 -5.51
CA ARG A 120 20.88 5.81 -5.42
C ARG A 120 20.15 6.71 -4.40
N LEU A 121 19.03 6.25 -3.83
CA LEU A 121 18.17 7.05 -2.93
C LEU A 121 18.20 6.58 -1.46
N MET A 122 19.01 5.56 -1.14
CA MET A 122 18.94 4.80 0.12
C MET A 122 19.43 5.54 1.38
N PRO A 123 20.62 6.18 1.43
CA PRO A 123 21.19 6.61 2.72
C PRO A 123 20.52 7.85 3.32
N ARG A 124 20.15 8.83 2.46
CA ARG A 124 19.64 10.14 2.91
C ARG A 124 18.21 10.07 3.45
N ASN A 125 17.40 9.13 2.98
CA ASN A 125 15.99 9.02 3.37
C ASN A 125 15.76 8.10 4.58
N TYR A 126 16.57 7.05 4.75
CA TYR A 126 16.52 6.16 5.92
C TYR A 126 16.79 6.90 7.23
N LEU A 127 17.83 7.77 7.26
CA LEU A 127 18.15 8.58 8.43
C LEU A 127 17.05 9.60 8.77
N ARG A 128 16.33 10.10 7.75
CA ARG A 128 15.22 11.04 7.95
C ARG A 128 13.96 10.35 8.48
N GLU A 129 13.76 9.07 8.19
CA GLU A 129 12.60 8.31 8.69
C GLU A 129 12.77 7.83 10.14
N VAL A 130 13.98 7.46 10.56
CA VAL A 130 14.27 7.23 11.99
C VAL A 130 13.93 8.47 12.82
N LEU A 131 14.21 9.67 12.29
CA LEU A 131 13.87 10.95 12.93
C LEU A 131 12.39 11.35 12.84
N ALA A 132 11.61 10.80 11.90
CA ALA A 132 10.17 11.06 11.75
C ALA A 132 9.28 10.06 12.51
N THR A 133 9.85 8.93 12.94
CA THR A 133 9.21 7.91 13.78
C THR A 133 8.60 8.48 15.09
N PRO A 134 9.19 9.50 15.75
CA PRO A 134 8.58 10.16 16.92
C PRO A 134 7.23 10.82 16.62
N HIS A 135 7.03 11.37 15.42
CA HIS A 135 5.76 12.00 15.04
C HIS A 135 4.65 10.96 14.86
N SER A 136 4.95 9.81 14.24
CA SER A 136 4.00 8.70 14.11
C SER A 136 3.66 8.08 15.48
N ALA A 137 4.66 7.91 16.35
CA ALA A 137 4.44 7.46 17.73
C ALA A 137 3.61 8.47 18.54
N ALA A 138 3.88 9.77 18.44
CA ALA A 138 3.12 10.83 19.10
C ALA A 138 1.66 10.87 18.64
N ARG A 139 1.38 10.67 17.34
CA ARG A 139 0.01 10.62 16.81
C ARG A 139 -0.75 9.38 17.31
N ILE A 140 -0.06 8.24 17.45
CA ILE A 140 -0.60 7.00 18.03
C ILE A 140 -0.94 7.22 19.51
N VAL A 141 -0.04 7.83 20.28
CA VAL A 141 -0.27 8.14 21.70
C VAL A 141 -1.43 9.13 21.88
N TRP A 142 -1.50 10.17 21.05
CA TRP A 142 -2.58 11.15 21.08
C TRP A 142 -3.96 10.53 20.80
N ARG A 143 -4.07 9.62 19.83
CA ARG A 143 -5.33 8.89 19.58
C ARG A 143 -5.70 7.96 20.73
N ARG A 144 -4.71 7.33 21.38
CA ARG A 144 -4.94 6.49 22.57
C ARG A 144 -5.39 7.28 23.81
N MET A 145 -5.15 8.59 23.85
CA MET A 145 -5.59 9.47 24.95
C MET A 145 -6.97 10.10 24.73
N GLN A 146 -7.57 9.94 23.54
CA GLN A 146 -8.91 10.47 23.22
C GLN A 146 -9.99 9.38 23.05
N GLY A 147 -9.63 8.10 23.23
CA GLY A 147 -10.57 6.98 23.37
C GLY A 147 -10.52 6.43 24.77
#